data_AF-A0A0N7L5X2-F1
#
_entry.id   AF-A0A0N7L5X2-F1
#
_cell.length_a   1.000
_cell.length_b   1.000
_cell.length_c   1.000
_cell.angle_alpha   90.00
_cell.angle_beta   90.00
_cell.angle_gamma   90.00
#
_symmetry.space_group_name_H-M   'P 1'
#
loop_
_entity.id
_entity.type
_entity.pdbx_description
1 polymer ?
#
loop_
_entity_poly.entity_id
_entity_poly.type
_entity_poly.pdbx_seq_one_letter_code
_entity_poly.pdbx_strand_id
1 'polypeptide(L)' 'MANSLRMRLRSEKHLANITKRGQVSQPKKEDKGYSVGPILFGFFVFVLVGSALVQILQSAQFGL' A
#
# COMPACT_ATOMS: atom_id res chain seq x y z
N MET A 1 -44.06 -33.54 -18.90
CA MET A 1 -43.64 -32.25 -18.31
C MET A 1 -42.28 -32.35 -17.58
N ALA A 2 -41.24 -32.93 -18.21
CA ALA A 2 -39.93 -33.15 -17.56
C ALA A 2 -38.93 -32.00 -17.80
N ASN A 3 -39.02 -31.30 -18.94
CA ASN A 3 -38.09 -30.20 -19.29
C ASN A 3 -38.29 -28.92 -18.46
N SER A 4 -39.49 -28.71 -17.91
CA SER A 4 -39.82 -27.53 -17.11
C SER A 4 -39.11 -27.51 -15.76
N LEU A 5 -38.85 -28.69 -15.16
CA LEU A 5 -38.11 -28.81 -13.90
C LEU A 5 -36.65 -28.37 -14.07
N ARG A 6 -36.00 -28.80 -15.16
CA ARG A 6 -34.64 -28.35 -15.50
C ARG A 6 -34.56 -26.84 -15.72
N MET A 7 -35.57 -26.24 -16.35
CA MET A 7 -35.61 -24.79 -16.53
C MET A 7 -35.80 -24.04 -15.21
N ARG A 8 -36.68 -24.53 -14.32
CA ARG A 8 -36.89 -23.94 -12.98
C ARG A 8 -35.61 -23.93 -12.15
N LEU A 9 -34.91 -25.06 -12.08
CA LEU A 9 -33.64 -25.17 -11.35
C LEU A 9 -32.54 -24.26 -11.92
N ARG A 10 -32.53 -24.01 -13.24
CA ARG A 10 -31.59 -23.05 -13.86
C ARG A 10 -31.95 -21.62 -13.50
N SER A 11 -33.24 -21.27 -13.50
CA SER A 11 -33.70 -19.94 -13.06
C SER A 11 -33.37 -19.67 -11.60
N GLU A 12 -33.61 -20.63 -10.70
CA GLU A 12 -33.29 -20.49 -9.28
C GLU A 12 -31.79 -20.25 -9.05
N LYS A 13 -30.92 -21.00 -9.74
CA LYS A 13 -29.47 -20.80 -9.67
C LYS A 13 -29.03 -19.44 -10.23
N HIS A 14 -29.69 -18.97 -11.29
CA HIS A 14 -29.42 -17.66 -11.86
C HIS A 14 -29.85 -16.54 -10.89
N LEU A 15 -31.03 -16.65 -10.31
CA LEU A 15 -31.58 -15.71 -9.31
C LEU A 15 -30.74 -15.66 -8.02
N ALA A 16 -30.12 -16.76 -7.61
CA ALA A 16 -29.24 -16.80 -6.44
C ALA A 16 -27.88 -16.11 -6.66
N ASN A 17 -27.47 -15.89 -7.92
CA ASN A 17 -26.14 -15.35 -8.25
C ASN A 17 -26.18 -13.93 -8.83
N ILE A 18 -27.35 -13.40 -9.22
CA ILE A 18 -27.52 -12.02 -9.71
C ILE A 18 -27.14 -10.96 -8.67
N THR A 19 -27.41 -11.19 -7.39
CA THR A 19 -27.02 -10.26 -6.30
C THR A 19 -25.53 -10.37 -5.92
N LYS A 20 -24.85 -11.43 -6.36
CA LYS A 20 -23.40 -11.63 -6.15
C LYS A 20 -22.55 -10.95 -7.23
N ARG A 21 -23.18 -10.32 -8.23
CA ARG A 21 -22.51 -9.57 -9.28
C ARG A 21 -21.78 -8.37 -8.68
N GLY A 22 -20.45 -8.35 -8.79
CA GLY A 22 -19.63 -7.26 -8.26
C GLY A 22 -18.95 -7.53 -6.91
N GLN A 23 -19.18 -8.69 -6.28
CA GLN A 23 -18.37 -9.16 -5.13
C GLN A 23 -17.03 -9.74 -5.60
N VAL A 24 -16.26 -8.96 -6.37
CA VAL A 24 -14.86 -9.28 -6.64
C VAL A 24 -14.06 -8.55 -5.57
N SER A 25 -13.23 -9.28 -4.83
CA SER A 25 -12.33 -8.70 -3.83
C SER A 25 -11.49 -7.62 -4.52
N GLN A 26 -11.80 -6.35 -4.25
CA GLN A 26 -10.99 -5.25 -4.79
C GLN A 26 -9.64 -5.31 -4.06
N PRO A 27 -8.51 -5.25 -4.79
CA PRO A 27 -7.22 -5.17 -4.13
C PRO A 27 -7.23 -3.93 -3.24
N LYS A 28 -6.85 -4.12 -1.98
CA LYS A 28 -6.70 -3.02 -1.01
C LYS A 28 -5.78 -2.00 -1.69
N LYS A 29 -6.26 -0.75 -1.85
CA LYS A 29 -5.39 0.33 -2.34
C LYS A 29 -4.27 0.45 -1.32
N GLU A 30 -3.10 -0.10 -1.67
CA GLU A 30 -1.93 0.04 -0.83
C GLU A 30 -1.62 1.53 -0.82
N ASP A 31 -1.77 2.15 0.35
CA ASP A 31 -1.28 3.49 0.59
C ASP A 31 0.20 3.44 0.26
N LYS A 32 0.55 4.02 -0.90
CA LYS A 32 1.92 4.19 -1.36
C LYS A 32 2.58 5.20 -0.44
N GLY A 33 2.88 4.76 0.78
CA GLY A 33 3.68 5.50 1.73
C GLY A 33 5.03 5.83 1.08
N TYR A 34 5.68 6.86 1.61
CA TYR A 34 7.01 7.23 1.17
C TYR A 34 7.91 5.99 1.14
N SER A 35 8.60 5.77 0.02
CA SER A 35 9.46 4.59 -0.20
C SER A 35 10.69 4.54 0.72
N VAL A 36 10.79 5.47 1.67
CA VAL A 36 11.87 5.57 2.65
C VAL A 36 11.34 5.17 4.02
N GLY A 37 12.00 4.19 4.62
CA GLY A 37 11.67 3.75 5.97
C GLY A 37 12.01 4.82 7.01
N PRO A 38 11.31 4.86 8.16
CA PRO A 38 11.60 5.80 9.25
C PRO A 38 13.06 5.76 9.71
N ILE A 39 13.67 4.58 9.69
CA ILE A 39 15.08 4.37 10.08
C ILE A 39 16.02 5.07 9.10
N LEU A 40 15.81 4.90 7.79
CA LEU A 40 16.65 5.52 6.76
C LEU A 40 16.49 7.04 6.79
N PHE A 41 15.26 7.52 7.00
CA PHE A 41 14.99 8.95 7.16
C PHE A 41 15.70 9.53 8.39
N GLY A 42 15.65 8.85 9.54
CA GLY A 42 16.37 9.26 10.74
C GLY A 42 17.89 9.27 10.55
N PHE A 43 18.45 8.24 9.89
CA PHE A 43 19.86 8.20 9.54
C PHE A 43 20.27 9.34 8.62
N PHE A 44 19.45 9.64 7.60
CA PHE A 44 19.70 10.72 6.66
C PHE A 44 19.80 12.08 7.38
N VAL A 45 18.84 12.38 8.27
CA VAL A 45 18.85 13.62 9.06
C VAL A 45 20.06 13.67 10.00
N PHE A 46 20.39 12.55 10.67
CA PHE A 46 21.55 12.48 11.56
C PHE A 46 22.87 12.78 10.83
N VAL A 47 23.08 12.17 9.66
CA VAL A 47 24.29 12.42 8.86
C VAL A 47 24.32 13.86 8.35
N LEU A 48 23.17 14.39 7.88
CA LEU A 48 23.08 15.75 7.35
C LEU A 48 23.45 16.80 8.41
N VAL A 49 22.84 16.72 9.60
CA VAL A 49 23.09 17.67 10.69
C VAL A 49 24.44 17.40 11.35
N GLY A 50 24.76 16.13 11.61
CA GLY A 50 26.01 15.73 12.27
C GLY A 50 27.25 16.14 11.47
N SER A 51 27.22 15.98 10.14
CA SER A 51 28.33 16.42 9.29
C SER A 51 28.52 17.94 9.29
N ALA A 52 27.43 18.71 9.26
CA ALA A 52 27.51 20.18 9.35
C ALA A 52 28.11 20.63 10.69
N LEU A 53 27.71 20.02 11.80
CA LEU A 53 28.27 20.33 13.13
C LEU A 53 29.76 20.02 13.20
N VAL A 54 30.17 18.84 12.72
CA VAL A 54 31.57 18.44 12.70
C VAL A 54 32.40 19.34 11.77
N GLN A 55 31.86 19.74 10.62
CA GLN A 55 32.50 20.70 9.71
C GLN A 55 32.68 22.07 10.36
N ILE A 56 31.68 22.59 11.07
CA ILE A 56 31.79 23.86 11.79
C ILE A 56 32.88 23.78 12.86
N LEU A 57 32.88 22.70 13.66
CA LEU A 57 33.88 22.50 14.69
C LEU A 57 35.29 22.38 14.10
N GLN A 58 35.44 21.61 13.02
CA GLN A 58 36.70 21.50 12.29
C GLN A 58 37.12 22.83 11.67
N SER A 59 36.21 23.62 11.10
CA SER A 59 36.54 24.95 10.56
C SER A 59 36.94 25.96 11.63
N ALA A 60 36.43 25.83 12.85
CA ALA A 60 36.81 26.67 13.97
C ALA A 60 38.15 26.26 14.60
N GLN A 61 38.46 24.96 14.59
CA GLN A 61 39.70 24.40 15.15
C GLN A 61 40.87 24.43 14.17
N PHE A 62 40.61 24.07 12.91
CA PHE A 62 41.55 23.99 11.82
C PHE A 62 41.30 25.12 10.83
N GLY A 63 41.12 26.33 11.38
CA GLY A 63 40.87 27.55 10.62
C GLY A 63 41.47 27.52 9.22
N LEU A 64 40.66 27.88 8.24
CA LEU A 64 41.23 28.60 7.10
C LEU A 64 42.16 29.70 7.62
#